data_AF-A0A2M7VVE1-F1
#
_entry.id   AF-A0A2M7VVE1-F1
#
_cell.length_a   1.000
_cell.length_b   1.000
_cell.length_c   1.000
_cell.angle_alpha   90.00
_cell.angle_beta   90.00
_cell.angle_gamma   90.00
#
_symmetry.space_group_name_H-M   'P 1'
#
loop_
_entity.id
_entity.type
_entity.pdbx_description
1 polymer ?
#
loop_
_entity_poly.entity_id
_entity_poly.type
_entity_poly.pdbx_seq_one_letter_code
_entity_poly.pdbx_strand_id
1 'polypeptide(L)'
;MRLEKKYFPHYITILVLMIVAVGYFSSKVKKRQQKQFCWATVQSKINTTNNLDSLLDFEIDEFQTLVEQSLMIRSEMLRIGNEIKQNEEQPISSKNLEFLKENTEMCLTLRDQLYNVTNRYECALDASTEELEEEQIPEFIRTKAVMLSLAAALTLYDNYLMGAMLFENDKRLRRIVNDPDKGFGISANQLLEITLAANSISKQKRIQDGIHFFEEKQLLFINEDDDDFEYLKLLINSSPAYNHIKNIGTKELLKKKFKMFGRISRDVMAELREEGFDGVSKFFGNSVGLVESRKGKLYGKEEVRKKLLATLQPLDILLEKTPFRLTDKLIPGHFGHVAIWVGNQKELKEKGLWDNEVIAPYHQKITPEGYNEESKDGYLIVEALREGVKLSSLEEFMNIDDIAILRPVFTEGKSEKEKESLLLTFRQVGKEYDFNFDVNTTDKIVCSELAYVCFPQINWPTEKTVGRFTISPDNIANLCWNNIPLQLITFYHDGKKCPEEKQLKLLKELMTQK
;
A
#
# COMPACT_ATOMS: atom_id res chain seq x y z
N MET A 1 -36.36 13.94 -31.85
CA MET A 1 -36.22 12.78 -32.76
C MET A 1 -36.48 11.50 -31.98
N ARG A 2 -37.66 10.89 -32.12
CA ARG A 2 -37.91 9.52 -31.62
C ARG A 2 -37.35 8.56 -32.67
N LEU A 3 -36.17 8.01 -32.43
CA LEU A 3 -35.63 6.92 -33.24
C LEU A 3 -36.60 5.74 -33.15
N GLU A 4 -37.16 5.31 -34.28
CA GLU A 4 -38.06 4.16 -34.33
C GLU A 4 -37.33 2.93 -33.79
N LYS A 5 -37.95 2.24 -32.81
CA LYS A 5 -37.43 1.03 -32.14
C LYS A 5 -36.96 -0.05 -33.13
N LYS A 6 -37.44 -0.03 -34.37
CA LYS A 6 -37.07 -0.95 -35.46
C LYS A 6 -35.60 -0.87 -35.86
N TYR A 7 -34.95 0.29 -35.73
CA TYR A 7 -33.55 0.49 -36.14
C TYR A 7 -32.54 0.44 -34.99
N PHE A 8 -33.01 0.39 -33.74
CA PHE A 8 -32.17 0.32 -32.53
C PHE A 8 -31.09 -0.79 -32.55
N PRO A 9 -31.39 -2.06 -32.92
CA PRO A 9 -30.35 -3.09 -33.01
C PRO A 9 -29.29 -2.77 -34.08
N HIS A 10 -29.70 -2.14 -35.19
CA HIS A 10 -28.79 -1.76 -36.27
C HIS A 10 -27.82 -0.65 -35.83
N TYR A 11 -28.31 0.35 -35.10
CA TYR A 11 -27.46 1.40 -34.50
C TYR A 11 -26.48 0.85 -33.47
N ILE A 12 -26.89 -0.12 -32.64
CA ILE A 12 -25.97 -0.80 -31.71
C ILE A 12 -24.89 -1.57 -32.49
N THR A 13 -25.25 -2.25 -33.57
CA THR A 13 -24.29 -3.01 -34.37
C THR A 13 -23.29 -2.07 -35.04
N ILE A 14 -23.75 -0.95 -35.60
CA ILE A 14 -22.90 0.11 -36.18
C ILE A 14 -22.00 0.74 -35.11
N LEU A 15 -22.51 1.02 -33.91
CA LEU A 15 -21.73 1.56 -32.80
C LEU A 15 -20.64 0.59 -32.35
N VAL A 16 -20.97 -0.71 -32.19
CA VAL A 16 -19.99 -1.74 -31.83
C VAL A 16 -18.93 -1.89 -32.94
N LEU A 17 -19.34 -1.90 -34.21
CA LEU A 17 -18.40 -1.93 -35.34
C LEU A 17 -17.50 -0.70 -35.38
N MET A 18 -18.03 0.49 -35.11
CA MET A 18 -17.26 1.73 -35.00
C MET A 18 -16.28 1.69 -33.83
N ILE A 19 -16.69 1.22 -32.65
CA ILE A 19 -15.79 1.07 -31.48
C ILE A 19 -14.67 0.06 -31.79
N VAL A 20 -15.00 -1.06 -32.44
CA VAL A 20 -14.00 -2.07 -32.86
C VAL A 20 -13.06 -1.49 -33.92
N ALA A 21 -13.58 -0.76 -34.91
CA ALA A 21 -12.77 -0.13 -35.95
C ALA A 21 -11.86 0.97 -35.38
N VAL A 22 -12.39 1.87 -34.55
CA VAL A 22 -11.62 2.91 -33.87
C VAL A 22 -10.55 2.30 -32.95
N GLY A 23 -10.90 1.24 -32.20
CA GLY A 23 -9.95 0.48 -31.40
C GLY A 23 -8.85 -0.18 -32.24
N TYR A 24 -9.19 -0.72 -33.41
CA TYR A 24 -8.23 -1.30 -34.36
C TYR A 24 -7.27 -0.25 -34.94
N PHE A 25 -7.80 0.88 -35.43
CA PHE A 25 -6.98 1.96 -35.98
C PHE A 25 -6.09 2.62 -34.92
N SER A 26 -6.63 2.89 -33.73
CA SER A 26 -5.88 3.43 -32.59
C SER A 26 -4.73 2.49 -32.17
N SER A 27 -4.99 1.19 -32.11
CA SER A 27 -3.98 0.16 -31.83
C SER A 27 -2.86 0.14 -32.89
N LYS A 28 -3.22 0.27 -34.18
CA LYS A 28 -2.25 0.28 -35.28
C LYS A 28 -1.36 1.53 -35.26
N VAL A 29 -1.93 2.70 -34.97
CA VAL A 29 -1.17 3.96 -34.80
C VAL A 29 -0.23 3.88 -33.60
N LYS A 30 -0.72 3.36 -32.46
CA LYS A 30 0.09 3.20 -31.23
C LYS A 30 1.27 2.26 -31.44
N LYS A 31 1.07 1.13 -32.14
CA LYS A 31 2.17 0.20 -32.51
C LYS A 31 3.21 0.86 -33.40
N ARG A 32 2.80 1.69 -34.37
CA ARG A 32 3.74 2.39 -35.27
C ARG A 32 4.58 3.43 -34.52
N GLN A 33 3.96 4.19 -33.62
CA GLN A 33 4.66 5.14 -32.75
C GLN A 33 5.64 4.44 -31.80
N GLN A 34 5.22 3.30 -31.22
CA GLN A 34 6.07 2.52 -30.32
C GLN A 34 7.29 1.92 -31.05
N LYS A 35 7.11 1.40 -32.27
CA LYS A 35 8.23 0.96 -33.13
C LYS A 35 9.20 2.10 -33.43
N GLN A 36 8.70 3.30 -33.77
CA GLN A 36 9.56 4.47 -34.03
C GLN A 36 10.34 4.92 -32.80
N PHE A 37 9.69 4.97 -31.63
CA PHE A 37 10.34 5.36 -30.38
C PHE A 37 11.43 4.35 -29.95
N CYS A 38 11.13 3.05 -30.09
CA CYS A 38 12.10 2.00 -29.81
C CYS A 38 13.34 2.12 -30.72
N TRP A 39 13.14 2.26 -32.04
CA TRP A 39 14.26 2.44 -32.96
C TRP A 39 15.08 3.71 -32.69
N ALA A 40 14.42 4.83 -32.36
CA ALA A 40 15.14 6.04 -31.97
C ALA A 40 15.99 5.84 -30.70
N THR A 41 15.52 5.02 -29.76
CA THR A 41 16.27 4.66 -28.55
C THR A 41 17.49 3.78 -28.88
N VAL A 42 17.30 2.78 -29.74
CA VAL A 42 18.38 1.88 -30.20
C VAL A 42 19.45 2.67 -30.97
N GLN A 43 19.05 3.50 -31.93
CA GLN A 43 19.96 4.37 -32.70
C GLN A 43 20.72 5.36 -31.81
N SER A 44 20.04 5.99 -30.84
CA SER A 44 20.69 6.89 -29.89
C SER A 44 21.80 6.17 -29.12
N LYS A 45 21.56 4.92 -28.70
CA LYS A 45 22.53 4.09 -27.95
C LYS A 45 23.72 3.68 -28.82
N ILE A 46 23.45 3.24 -30.05
CA ILE A 46 24.49 2.89 -31.04
C ILE A 46 25.43 4.08 -31.25
N ASN A 47 24.87 5.28 -31.43
CA ASN A 47 25.64 6.51 -31.66
C ASN A 47 26.49 6.95 -30.45
N THR A 48 26.10 6.61 -29.21
CA THR A 48 26.86 6.97 -28.01
C THR A 48 27.98 6.00 -27.67
N THR A 49 27.79 4.69 -27.92
CA THR A 49 28.69 3.66 -27.36
C THR A 49 29.67 3.10 -28.39
N ASN A 50 29.50 3.36 -29.69
CA ASN A 50 30.31 2.87 -30.83
C ASN A 50 30.45 1.33 -30.94
N ASN A 51 30.02 0.56 -29.94
CA ASN A 51 29.96 -0.89 -29.92
C ASN A 51 28.67 -1.35 -29.20
N LEU A 52 27.74 -1.91 -29.96
CA LEU A 52 26.45 -2.39 -29.45
C LEU A 52 26.58 -3.68 -28.65
N ASP A 53 27.57 -4.52 -28.95
CA ASP A 53 27.79 -5.80 -28.29
C ASP A 53 28.19 -5.58 -26.82
N SER A 54 29.24 -4.78 -26.58
CA SER A 54 29.67 -4.44 -25.22
C SER A 54 28.62 -3.69 -24.40
N LEU A 55 27.71 -2.96 -25.06
CA LEU A 55 26.57 -2.34 -24.37
C LEU A 55 25.55 -3.39 -23.94
N LEU A 56 25.26 -4.39 -24.77
CA LEU A 56 24.37 -5.48 -24.41
C LEU A 56 24.94 -6.28 -23.25
N ASP A 57 26.22 -6.61 -23.27
CA ASP A 57 26.88 -7.37 -22.19
C ASP A 57 26.74 -6.63 -20.84
N PHE A 58 26.99 -5.32 -20.82
CA PHE A 58 26.76 -4.49 -19.63
C PHE A 58 25.29 -4.48 -19.18
N GLU A 59 24.35 -4.36 -20.12
CA GLU A 59 22.92 -4.33 -19.78
C GLU A 59 22.38 -5.70 -19.33
N ILE A 60 23.03 -6.79 -19.73
CA ILE A 60 22.73 -8.16 -19.28
C ILE A 60 23.21 -8.34 -17.83
N ASP A 61 24.37 -7.80 -17.46
CA ASP A 61 24.86 -7.75 -16.07
C ASP A 61 23.93 -6.93 -15.16
N GLU A 62 23.50 -5.74 -15.62
CA GLU A 62 22.49 -4.94 -14.90
C GLU A 62 21.16 -5.71 -14.75
N PHE A 63 20.75 -6.41 -15.80
CA PHE A 63 19.52 -7.21 -15.78
C PHE A 63 19.63 -8.41 -14.83
N GLN A 64 20.79 -9.04 -14.70
CA GLN A 64 21.01 -10.12 -13.74
C GLN A 64 20.70 -9.68 -12.31
N THR A 65 21.12 -8.48 -11.93
CA THR A 65 20.79 -7.90 -10.62
C THR A 65 19.27 -7.79 -10.41
N LEU A 66 18.51 -7.40 -11.44
CA LEU A 66 17.05 -7.32 -11.39
C LEU A 66 16.39 -8.71 -11.25
N VAL A 67 16.95 -9.73 -11.89
CA VAL A 67 16.48 -11.12 -11.76
C VAL A 67 16.68 -11.64 -10.34
N GLU A 68 17.84 -11.37 -9.74
CA GLU A 68 18.15 -11.76 -8.36
C GLU A 68 17.20 -11.07 -7.36
N GLN A 69 16.95 -9.77 -7.54
CA GLN A 69 15.94 -9.04 -6.75
C GLN A 69 14.54 -9.62 -6.92
N SER A 70 14.15 -9.99 -8.14
CA SER A 70 12.86 -10.67 -8.42
C SER A 70 12.73 -11.99 -7.67
N LEU A 71 13.80 -12.79 -7.59
CA LEU A 71 13.81 -14.06 -6.87
C LEU A 71 13.64 -13.84 -5.36
N MET A 72 14.37 -12.87 -4.79
CA MET A 72 14.26 -12.52 -3.37
C MET A 72 12.83 -12.08 -3.02
N ILE A 73 12.26 -11.15 -3.79
CA ILE A 73 10.90 -10.65 -3.59
C ILE A 73 9.88 -11.79 -3.69
N ARG A 74 9.98 -12.67 -4.69
CA ARG A 74 9.08 -13.82 -4.83
C ARG A 74 9.14 -14.76 -3.63
N SER A 75 10.33 -15.03 -3.10
CA SER A 75 10.51 -15.86 -1.90
C SER A 75 9.76 -15.28 -0.70
N GLU A 76 9.90 -13.97 -0.48
CA GLU A 76 9.21 -13.29 0.61
C GLU A 76 7.69 -13.21 0.41
N MET A 77 7.22 -12.91 -0.80
CA MET A 77 5.80 -12.94 -1.16
C MET A 77 5.18 -14.32 -0.89
N LEU A 78 5.90 -15.40 -1.22
CA LEU A 78 5.47 -16.77 -0.94
C LEU A 78 5.41 -17.06 0.56
N ARG A 79 6.44 -16.65 1.31
CA ARG A 79 6.50 -16.84 2.77
C ARG A 79 5.28 -16.20 3.45
N ILE A 80 5.01 -14.94 3.15
CA ILE A 80 3.92 -14.18 3.78
C ILE A 80 2.56 -14.60 3.26
N GLY A 81 2.42 -14.84 1.96
CA GLY A 81 1.19 -15.36 1.39
C GLY A 81 0.77 -16.67 2.07
N ASN A 82 1.72 -17.56 2.35
CA ASN A 82 1.47 -18.80 3.08
C ASN A 82 1.15 -18.57 4.57
N GLU A 83 1.87 -17.67 5.26
CA GLU A 83 1.63 -17.33 6.66
C GLU A 83 0.21 -16.77 6.88
N ILE A 84 -0.23 -15.87 5.99
CA ILE A 84 -1.56 -15.26 6.01
C ILE A 84 -2.66 -16.28 5.69
N LYS A 85 -2.36 -17.23 4.80
CA LYS A 85 -3.28 -18.31 4.42
C LYS A 85 -3.48 -19.34 5.53
N GLN A 86 -2.49 -19.57 6.39
CA GLN A 86 -2.64 -20.47 7.54
C GLN A 86 -3.63 -19.93 8.59
N ASN A 87 -3.89 -18.63 8.59
CA ASN A 87 -4.81 -17.95 9.51
C ASN A 87 -5.90 -17.16 8.75
N GLU A 88 -6.62 -17.83 7.84
CA GLU A 88 -7.68 -17.22 7.01
C GLU A 88 -8.81 -16.56 7.82
N GLU A 89 -9.06 -17.03 9.05
CA GLU A 89 -10.12 -16.51 9.92
C GLU A 89 -9.69 -15.36 10.85
N GLN A 90 -8.43 -14.93 10.82
CA GLN A 90 -7.87 -13.86 11.64
C GLN A 90 -7.56 -12.61 10.79
N PRO A 91 -7.46 -11.40 11.38
CA PRO A 91 -6.99 -10.24 10.63
C PRO A 91 -5.52 -10.44 10.24
N ILE A 92 -5.08 -9.76 9.18
CA ILE A 92 -3.66 -9.72 8.85
C ILE A 92 -2.97 -8.91 9.96
N SER A 93 -1.93 -9.48 10.55
CA SER A 93 -1.21 -8.81 11.65
C SER A 93 -0.60 -7.49 11.17
N SER A 94 -0.49 -6.52 12.07
CA SER A 94 0.19 -5.23 11.84
C SER A 94 1.58 -5.41 11.21
N LYS A 95 2.37 -6.36 11.71
CA LYS A 95 3.67 -6.73 11.14
C LYS A 95 3.58 -7.17 9.66
N ASN A 96 2.59 -7.99 9.33
CA ASN A 96 2.40 -8.45 7.95
C ASN A 96 1.84 -7.31 7.08
N LEU A 97 0.98 -6.44 7.61
CA LEU A 97 0.49 -5.24 6.90
C LEU A 97 1.63 -4.27 6.54
N GLU A 98 2.50 -3.96 7.49
CA GLU A 98 3.67 -3.10 7.25
C GLU A 98 4.60 -3.71 6.21
N PHE A 99 4.93 -4.99 6.37
CA PHE A 99 5.75 -5.69 5.39
C PHE A 99 5.14 -5.64 3.99
N LEU A 100 3.83 -5.92 3.86
CA LEU A 100 3.12 -5.90 2.58
C LEU A 100 3.25 -4.53 1.91
N LYS A 101 3.18 -3.45 2.68
CA LYS A 101 3.27 -2.08 2.17
C LYS A 101 4.68 -1.72 1.74
N GLU A 102 5.69 -1.92 2.61
CA GLU A 102 7.09 -1.63 2.28
C GLU A 102 7.56 -2.42 1.05
N ASN A 103 7.19 -3.69 0.95
CA ASN A 103 7.63 -4.54 -0.15
C ASN A 103 6.80 -4.33 -1.43
N THR A 104 5.60 -3.76 -1.35
CA THR A 104 4.82 -3.41 -2.55
C THR A 104 5.53 -2.33 -3.37
N GLU A 105 6.07 -1.29 -2.72
CA GLU A 105 6.82 -0.24 -3.42
C GLU A 105 8.07 -0.81 -4.12
N MET A 106 8.81 -1.71 -3.44
CA MET A 106 9.96 -2.41 -4.02
C MET A 106 9.53 -3.26 -5.24
N CYS A 107 8.39 -3.96 -5.15
CA CYS A 107 7.83 -4.74 -6.26
C CYS A 107 7.48 -3.85 -7.46
N LEU A 108 6.91 -2.68 -7.22
CA LEU A 108 6.51 -1.73 -8.27
C LEU A 108 7.73 -1.10 -8.96
N THR A 109 8.73 -0.72 -8.18
CA THR A 109 10.00 -0.20 -8.70
C THR A 109 10.69 -1.23 -9.59
N LEU A 110 10.82 -2.47 -9.10
CA LEU A 110 11.39 -3.57 -9.88
C LEU A 110 10.59 -3.85 -11.15
N ARG A 111 9.25 -3.81 -11.07
CA ARG A 111 8.36 -3.98 -12.23
C ARG A 111 8.64 -2.93 -13.30
N ASP A 112 8.79 -1.66 -12.93
CA ASP A 112 9.05 -0.58 -13.87
C ASP A 112 10.44 -0.71 -14.52
N GLN A 113 11.45 -1.10 -13.74
CA GLN A 113 12.78 -1.41 -14.26
C GLN A 113 12.76 -2.57 -15.26
N LEU A 114 12.07 -3.67 -14.93
CA LEU A 114 11.92 -4.81 -15.83
C LEU A 114 11.11 -4.46 -17.10
N TYR A 115 10.12 -3.56 -17.00
CA TYR A 115 9.42 -3.05 -18.18
C TYR A 115 10.35 -2.24 -19.09
N ASN A 116 11.26 -1.45 -18.51
CA ASN A 116 12.24 -0.71 -19.29
C ASN A 116 13.15 -1.66 -20.08
N VAL A 117 13.64 -2.75 -19.47
CA VAL A 117 14.43 -3.79 -20.16
C VAL A 117 13.59 -4.52 -21.23
N THR A 118 12.35 -4.88 -20.89
CA THR A 118 11.41 -5.55 -21.81
C THR A 118 11.15 -4.74 -23.07
N ASN A 119 11.00 -3.41 -22.94
CA ASN A 119 10.65 -2.54 -24.06
C ASN A 119 11.87 -2.06 -24.86
N ARG A 120 13.09 -2.20 -24.32
CA ARG A 120 14.31 -1.57 -24.86
C ARG A 120 14.66 -2.02 -26.27
N TYR A 121 14.64 -3.33 -26.51
CA TYR A 121 14.94 -3.94 -27.80
C TYR A 121 13.74 -4.68 -28.40
N GLU A 122 12.53 -4.36 -27.93
CA GLU A 122 11.31 -5.03 -28.35
C GLU A 122 11.09 -4.91 -29.87
N CYS A 123 11.46 -3.78 -30.48
CA CYS A 123 11.36 -3.56 -31.92
C CYS A 123 12.34 -4.41 -32.75
N ALA A 124 13.46 -4.87 -32.16
CA ALA A 124 14.45 -5.70 -32.86
C ALA A 124 13.86 -7.06 -33.27
N LEU A 125 12.80 -7.52 -32.60
CA LEU A 125 12.06 -8.71 -32.98
C LEU A 125 11.43 -8.57 -34.39
N ASP A 126 10.93 -7.37 -34.74
CA ASP A 126 10.30 -7.09 -36.04
C ASP A 126 11.23 -6.39 -37.04
N ALA A 127 12.53 -6.36 -36.77
CA ALA A 127 13.51 -5.76 -37.67
C ALA A 127 13.59 -6.56 -38.98
N SER A 128 13.48 -5.84 -40.10
CA SER A 128 13.74 -6.36 -41.44
C SER A 128 15.24 -6.47 -41.70
N THR A 129 15.63 -7.31 -42.66
CA THR A 129 17.04 -7.45 -43.06
C THR A 129 17.62 -6.12 -43.55
N GLU A 130 16.84 -5.33 -44.28
CA GLU A 130 17.22 -4.00 -44.76
C GLU A 130 17.54 -3.05 -43.60
N GLU A 131 16.67 -2.98 -42.57
CA GLU A 131 16.88 -2.16 -41.37
C GLU A 131 18.16 -2.59 -40.61
N LEU A 132 18.50 -3.88 -40.58
CA LEU A 132 19.70 -4.38 -39.90
C LEU A 132 20.98 -4.09 -40.68
N GLU A 133 20.93 -4.19 -42.01
CA GLU A 133 22.06 -3.87 -42.88
C GLU A 133 22.39 -2.37 -42.86
N GLU A 134 21.37 -1.50 -42.87
CA GLU A 134 21.53 -0.03 -42.78
C GLU A 134 22.24 0.38 -41.48
N GLU A 135 21.83 -0.22 -40.37
CA GLU A 135 22.38 0.06 -39.04
C GLU A 135 23.63 -0.78 -38.69
N GLN A 136 24.08 -1.64 -39.62
CA GLN A 136 25.22 -2.55 -39.45
C GLN A 136 25.10 -3.43 -38.19
N ILE A 137 23.90 -3.92 -37.89
CA ILE A 137 23.62 -4.78 -36.73
C ILE A 137 23.69 -6.26 -37.16
N PRO A 138 24.69 -7.02 -36.70
CA PRO A 138 24.76 -8.46 -36.97
C PRO A 138 23.59 -9.23 -36.33
N GLU A 139 23.20 -10.33 -36.97
CA GLU A 139 22.08 -11.16 -36.49
C GLU A 139 22.34 -11.77 -35.10
N PHE A 140 23.60 -12.01 -34.71
CA PHE A 140 23.94 -12.49 -33.36
C PHE A 140 23.64 -11.43 -32.30
N ILE A 141 24.03 -10.17 -32.53
CA ILE A 141 23.74 -9.03 -31.64
C ILE A 141 22.23 -8.81 -31.51
N ARG A 142 21.50 -8.84 -32.65
CA ARG A 142 20.03 -8.79 -32.64
C ARG A 142 19.44 -9.90 -31.77
N THR A 143 19.98 -11.12 -31.88
CA THR A 143 19.49 -12.26 -31.13
C THR A 143 19.68 -12.08 -29.63
N LYS A 144 20.86 -11.66 -29.16
CA LYS A 144 21.10 -11.32 -27.74
C LYS A 144 20.14 -10.22 -27.26
N ALA A 145 19.96 -9.15 -28.04
CA ALA A 145 19.08 -8.04 -27.70
C ALA A 145 17.61 -8.48 -27.54
N VAL A 146 17.10 -9.31 -28.46
CA VAL A 146 15.75 -9.87 -28.38
C VAL A 146 15.60 -10.81 -27.18
N MET A 147 16.62 -11.63 -26.90
CA MET A 147 16.63 -12.53 -25.74
C MET A 147 16.60 -11.77 -24.42
N LEU A 148 17.33 -10.66 -24.29
CA LEU A 148 17.28 -9.80 -23.10
C LEU A 148 15.86 -9.27 -22.85
N SER A 149 15.22 -8.69 -23.87
CA SER A 149 13.84 -8.22 -23.75
C SER A 149 12.84 -9.36 -23.47
N LEU A 150 13.04 -10.55 -24.05
CA LEU A 150 12.22 -11.72 -23.79
C LEU A 150 12.38 -12.24 -22.35
N ALA A 151 13.62 -12.36 -21.86
CA ALA A 151 13.93 -12.83 -20.51
C ALA A 151 13.32 -11.90 -19.45
N ALA A 152 13.40 -10.58 -19.66
CA ALA A 152 12.75 -9.60 -18.79
C ALA A 152 11.21 -9.73 -18.82
N ALA A 153 10.62 -9.93 -19.99
CA ALA A 153 9.18 -10.13 -20.13
C ALA A 153 8.68 -11.41 -19.45
N LEU A 154 9.44 -12.51 -19.57
CA LEU A 154 9.16 -13.77 -18.90
C LEU A 154 9.30 -13.62 -17.37
N THR A 155 10.32 -12.90 -16.90
CA THR A 155 10.50 -12.59 -15.47
C THR A 155 9.32 -11.82 -14.89
N LEU A 156 8.83 -10.78 -15.60
CA LEU A 156 7.59 -10.07 -15.23
C LEU A 156 6.38 -11.01 -15.12
N TYR A 157 6.27 -11.94 -16.06
CA TYR A 157 5.15 -12.88 -16.10
C TYR A 157 5.25 -13.93 -14.98
N ASP A 158 6.45 -14.40 -14.67
CA ASP A 158 6.71 -15.32 -13.56
C ASP A 158 6.46 -14.67 -12.21
N ASN A 159 6.83 -13.39 -12.04
CA ASN A 159 6.47 -12.60 -10.86
C ASN A 159 4.95 -12.54 -10.67
N TYR A 160 4.19 -12.41 -11.75
CA TYR A 160 2.74 -12.48 -11.69
C TYR A 160 2.25 -13.89 -11.30
N LEU A 161 2.70 -14.92 -12.01
CA LEU A 161 2.23 -16.30 -11.80
C LEU A 161 2.57 -16.85 -10.42
N MET A 162 3.76 -16.56 -9.92
CA MET A 162 4.28 -17.15 -8.68
C MET A 162 4.09 -16.25 -7.46
N GLY A 163 3.96 -14.93 -7.67
CA GLY A 163 3.75 -13.95 -6.60
C GLY A 163 2.34 -13.40 -6.60
N ALA A 164 2.05 -12.49 -7.53
CA ALA A 164 0.82 -11.70 -7.54
C ALA A 164 -0.46 -12.56 -7.57
N MET A 165 -0.45 -13.74 -8.22
CA MET A 165 -1.60 -14.66 -8.21
C MET A 165 -1.98 -15.15 -6.81
N LEU A 166 -1.04 -15.24 -5.86
CA LEU A 166 -1.36 -15.62 -4.48
C LEU A 166 -2.25 -14.56 -3.82
N PHE A 167 -1.90 -13.31 -4.04
CA PHE A 167 -2.59 -12.13 -3.51
C PHE A 167 -3.94 -11.95 -4.20
N GLU A 168 -3.99 -12.16 -5.52
CA GLU A 168 -5.23 -12.18 -6.29
C GLU A 168 -6.23 -13.25 -5.83
N ASN A 169 -5.77 -14.36 -5.25
CA ASN A 169 -6.65 -15.43 -4.80
C ASN A 169 -7.17 -15.23 -3.36
N ASP A 170 -6.52 -14.42 -2.53
CA ASP A 170 -7.01 -14.05 -1.19
C ASP A 170 -7.71 -12.68 -1.23
N LYS A 171 -8.98 -12.64 -0.81
CA LYS A 171 -9.78 -11.41 -0.86
C LYS A 171 -9.21 -10.27 0.00
N ARG A 172 -8.61 -10.59 1.16
CA ARG A 172 -8.03 -9.59 2.07
C ARG A 172 -6.77 -8.98 1.46
N LEU A 173 -5.87 -9.83 0.95
CA LEU A 173 -4.62 -9.38 0.31
C LEU A 173 -4.88 -8.57 -0.95
N ARG A 174 -5.83 -9.01 -1.79
CA ARG A 174 -6.20 -8.29 -3.00
C ARG A 174 -6.73 -6.89 -2.72
N ARG A 175 -7.47 -6.69 -1.62
CA ARG A 175 -7.95 -5.37 -1.20
C ARG A 175 -6.80 -4.51 -0.71
N ILE A 176 -6.04 -4.99 0.28
CA ILE A 176 -4.93 -4.23 0.90
C ILE A 176 -3.91 -3.72 -0.13
N VAL A 177 -3.55 -4.52 -1.14
CA VAL A 177 -2.55 -4.11 -2.15
C VAL A 177 -3.15 -3.19 -3.23
N ASN A 178 -4.48 -3.19 -3.40
CA ASN A 178 -5.14 -2.25 -4.33
C ASN A 178 -5.63 -0.97 -3.63
N ASP A 179 -5.71 -0.96 -2.30
CA ASP A 179 -5.99 0.25 -1.54
C ASP A 179 -4.78 1.20 -1.63
N PRO A 180 -5.01 2.51 -1.86
CA PRO A 180 -3.92 3.47 -1.87
C PRO A 180 -3.33 3.62 -0.45
N ASP A 181 -2.02 3.90 -0.35
CA ASP A 181 -1.40 4.33 0.90
C ASP A 181 -0.40 5.45 0.65
N LYS A 182 -0.84 6.68 0.90
CA LYS A 182 -0.01 7.90 0.73
C LYS A 182 1.22 7.89 1.62
N GLY A 183 1.17 7.25 2.79
CA GLY A 183 2.30 7.17 3.72
C GLY A 183 3.47 6.32 3.19
N PHE A 184 3.20 5.49 2.18
CA PHE A 184 4.18 4.63 1.49
C PHE A 184 4.23 4.91 -0.03
N GLY A 185 3.64 6.01 -0.51
CA GLY A 185 3.64 6.34 -1.94
C GLY A 185 2.84 5.40 -2.86
N ILE A 186 2.01 4.51 -2.30
CA ILE A 186 1.27 3.49 -3.07
C ILE A 186 0.00 4.10 -3.67
N SER A 187 -0.13 4.03 -4.98
CA SER A 187 -1.34 4.42 -5.71
C SER A 187 -2.40 3.31 -5.68
N ALA A 188 -3.67 3.65 -5.88
CA ALA A 188 -4.73 2.64 -5.92
C ALA A 188 -4.56 1.68 -7.12
N ASN A 189 -5.13 0.47 -7.00
CA ASN A 189 -5.31 -0.52 -8.07
C ASN A 189 -4.01 -1.10 -8.69
N GLN A 190 -2.89 -1.08 -7.98
CA GLN A 190 -1.60 -1.56 -8.52
C GLN A 190 -1.61 -3.06 -8.88
N LEU A 191 -2.18 -3.90 -8.00
CA LEU A 191 -2.30 -5.33 -8.28
C LEU A 191 -3.26 -5.60 -9.45
N LEU A 192 -4.35 -4.82 -9.56
CA LEU A 192 -5.25 -4.86 -10.71
C LEU A 192 -4.52 -4.53 -12.02
N GLU A 193 -3.69 -3.49 -12.05
CA GLU A 193 -2.90 -3.15 -13.24
C GLU A 193 -1.92 -4.26 -13.64
N ILE A 194 -1.25 -4.87 -12.66
CA ILE A 194 -0.37 -6.02 -12.87
C ILE A 194 -1.16 -7.18 -13.50
N THR A 195 -2.33 -7.49 -12.93
CA THR A 195 -3.21 -8.56 -13.42
C THR A 195 -3.73 -8.29 -14.83
N LEU A 196 -4.15 -7.07 -15.14
CA LEU A 196 -4.59 -6.68 -16.49
C LEU A 196 -3.45 -6.77 -17.51
N ALA A 197 -2.24 -6.38 -17.12
CA ALA A 197 -1.06 -6.47 -17.96
C ALA A 197 -0.69 -7.93 -18.26
N ALA A 198 -0.63 -8.80 -17.24
CA ALA A 198 -0.29 -10.22 -17.41
C ALA A 198 -1.33 -10.97 -18.26
N ASN A 199 -2.61 -10.56 -18.20
CA ASN A 199 -3.68 -11.15 -19.01
C ASN A 199 -3.92 -10.41 -20.35
N SER A 200 -3.00 -9.54 -20.76
CA SER A 200 -3.09 -8.84 -22.04
C SER A 200 -2.70 -9.76 -23.19
N ILE A 201 -3.68 -10.06 -24.06
CA ILE A 201 -3.50 -10.90 -25.25
C ILE A 201 -2.38 -10.37 -26.15
N SER A 202 -2.26 -9.05 -26.32
CA SER A 202 -1.22 -8.49 -27.16
C SER A 202 0.18 -8.67 -26.57
N LYS A 203 0.32 -8.55 -25.23
CA LYS A 203 1.59 -8.77 -24.54
C LYS A 203 1.98 -10.25 -24.55
N GLN A 204 1.03 -11.14 -24.29
CA GLN A 204 1.25 -12.60 -24.35
C GLN A 204 1.62 -13.04 -25.77
N LYS A 205 0.98 -12.48 -26.81
CA LYS A 205 1.36 -12.77 -28.19
C LYS A 205 2.77 -12.29 -28.49
N ARG A 206 3.17 -11.12 -27.99
CA ARG A 206 4.53 -10.60 -28.16
C ARG A 206 5.58 -11.50 -27.50
N ILE A 207 5.32 -11.98 -26.30
CA ILE A 207 6.19 -12.96 -25.62
C ILE A 207 6.27 -14.25 -26.45
N GLN A 208 5.15 -14.75 -26.97
CA GLN A 208 5.15 -15.94 -27.84
C GLN A 208 5.98 -15.75 -29.11
N ASP A 209 5.88 -14.58 -29.76
CA ASP A 209 6.68 -14.26 -30.94
C ASP A 209 8.19 -14.21 -30.60
N GLY A 210 8.55 -13.66 -29.44
CA GLY A 210 9.92 -13.69 -28.93
C GLY A 210 10.44 -15.11 -28.65
N ILE A 211 9.60 -15.96 -28.03
CA ILE A 211 9.94 -17.39 -27.80
C ILE A 211 10.23 -18.08 -29.13
N HIS A 212 9.37 -17.91 -30.14
CA HIS A 212 9.58 -18.51 -31.45
C HIS A 212 10.86 -18.02 -32.13
N PHE A 213 11.14 -16.72 -32.04
CA PHE A 213 12.38 -16.15 -32.58
C PHE A 213 13.63 -16.72 -31.89
N PHE A 214 13.62 -16.80 -30.56
CA PHE A 214 14.70 -17.44 -29.79
C PHE A 214 14.88 -18.90 -30.21
N GLU A 215 13.80 -19.67 -30.32
CA GLU A 215 13.86 -21.08 -30.71
C GLU A 215 14.47 -21.30 -32.10
N GLU A 216 14.19 -20.40 -33.04
CA GLU A 216 14.73 -20.41 -34.40
C GLU A 216 16.21 -20.00 -34.44
N LYS A 217 16.60 -18.97 -33.68
CA LYS A 217 17.90 -18.29 -33.81
C LYS A 217 18.98 -18.80 -32.87
N GLN A 218 18.63 -19.57 -31.83
CA GLN A 218 19.61 -20.14 -30.89
C GLN A 218 20.70 -21.00 -31.56
N LEU A 219 20.46 -21.54 -32.76
CA LEU A 219 21.45 -22.33 -33.50
C LEU A 219 22.67 -21.50 -33.96
N LEU A 220 22.55 -20.17 -34.01
CA LEU A 220 23.64 -19.26 -34.36
C LEU A 220 24.79 -19.31 -33.35
N PHE A 221 24.55 -19.80 -32.13
CA PHE A 221 25.50 -19.79 -31.02
C PHE A 221 26.10 -21.17 -30.71
N ILE A 222 25.84 -22.22 -31.51
CA ILE A 222 26.29 -23.60 -31.22
C ILE A 222 27.82 -23.73 -31.09
N ASN A 223 28.58 -22.91 -31.82
CA ASN A 223 30.05 -22.97 -31.84
C ASN A 223 30.70 -21.71 -31.25
N GLU A 224 29.92 -20.85 -30.61
CA GLU A 224 30.40 -19.62 -29.99
C GLU A 224 30.41 -19.80 -28.47
N ASP A 225 31.45 -19.28 -27.81
CA ASP A 225 31.57 -19.25 -26.35
C ASP A 225 31.12 -17.86 -25.87
N ASP A 226 29.81 -17.71 -25.64
CA ASP A 226 29.17 -16.45 -25.21
C ASP A 226 28.38 -16.70 -23.92
N ASP A 227 28.97 -16.28 -22.80
CA ASP A 227 28.43 -16.49 -21.44
C ASP A 227 27.06 -15.80 -21.26
N ASP A 228 26.88 -14.63 -21.87
CA ASP A 228 25.66 -13.83 -21.77
C ASP A 228 24.49 -14.50 -22.52
N PHE A 229 24.76 -15.09 -23.68
CA PHE A 229 23.79 -15.90 -24.40
C PHE A 229 23.37 -17.12 -23.58
N GLU A 230 24.32 -17.87 -23.01
CA GLU A 230 24.00 -19.06 -22.21
C GLU A 230 23.23 -18.69 -20.93
N TYR A 231 23.56 -17.56 -20.30
CA TYR A 231 22.80 -17.01 -19.17
C TYR A 231 21.33 -16.71 -19.55
N LEU A 232 21.12 -15.94 -20.62
CA LEU A 232 19.77 -15.58 -21.08
C LEU A 232 18.97 -16.81 -21.53
N LYS A 233 19.62 -17.76 -22.21
CA LYS A 233 19.03 -19.04 -22.61
C LYS A 233 18.61 -19.88 -21.41
N LEU A 234 19.43 -19.94 -20.36
CA LEU A 234 19.09 -20.60 -19.11
C LEU A 234 17.85 -19.96 -18.46
N LEU A 235 17.80 -18.62 -18.39
CA LEU A 235 16.65 -17.89 -17.87
C LEU A 235 15.36 -18.15 -18.64
N ILE A 236 15.42 -18.05 -19.96
CA ILE A 236 14.25 -18.26 -20.83
C ILE A 236 13.71 -19.68 -20.68
N ASN A 237 14.59 -20.70 -20.70
CA ASN A 237 14.19 -22.09 -20.58
C ASN A 237 13.72 -22.48 -19.18
N SER A 238 14.25 -21.84 -18.13
CA SER A 238 13.87 -22.10 -16.74
C SER A 238 12.58 -21.40 -16.32
N SER A 239 12.10 -20.43 -17.11
CA SER A 239 10.87 -19.69 -16.84
C SER A 239 9.62 -20.59 -16.84
N PRO A 240 8.86 -20.66 -15.73
CA PRO A 240 7.56 -21.34 -15.71
C PRO A 240 6.57 -20.80 -16.74
N ALA A 241 6.60 -19.49 -17.03
CA ALA A 241 5.76 -18.84 -18.03
C ALA A 241 6.06 -19.32 -19.46
N TYR A 242 7.28 -19.76 -19.76
CA TYR A 242 7.69 -20.24 -21.09
C TYR A 242 6.72 -21.29 -21.64
N ASN A 243 6.54 -22.39 -20.90
CA ASN A 243 5.68 -23.49 -21.30
C ASN A 243 4.19 -23.11 -21.30
N HIS A 244 3.79 -22.21 -20.39
CA HIS A 244 2.41 -21.75 -20.30
C HIS A 244 2.03 -20.85 -21.50
N ILE A 245 2.92 -19.96 -21.93
CA ILE A 245 2.64 -18.99 -23.01
C ILE A 245 2.89 -19.58 -24.39
N LYS A 246 3.92 -20.42 -24.55
CA LYS A 246 4.29 -21.00 -25.84
C LYS A 246 3.12 -21.70 -26.53
N ASN A 247 2.38 -22.52 -25.80
CA ASN A 247 1.36 -23.43 -26.36
C ASN A 247 -0.07 -22.92 -26.26
N ILE A 248 -0.30 -21.72 -25.72
CA ILE A 248 -1.67 -21.26 -25.46
C ILE A 248 -2.31 -20.63 -26.71
N GLY A 249 -3.47 -21.16 -27.09
CA GLY A 249 -4.23 -20.62 -28.23
C GLY A 249 -4.94 -19.30 -27.90
N THR A 250 -5.16 -18.45 -28.89
CA THR A 250 -5.87 -17.15 -28.75
C THR A 250 -7.29 -17.29 -28.16
N LYS A 251 -8.00 -18.36 -28.49
CA LYS A 251 -9.32 -18.69 -27.90
C LYS A 251 -9.23 -18.96 -26.40
N GLU A 252 -8.17 -19.63 -25.96
CA GLU A 252 -7.96 -19.95 -24.54
C GLU A 252 -7.56 -18.70 -23.75
N LEU A 253 -6.73 -17.83 -24.34
CA LEU A 253 -6.41 -16.51 -23.78
C LEU A 253 -7.65 -15.65 -23.57
N LEU A 254 -8.55 -15.59 -24.55
CA LEU A 254 -9.82 -14.87 -24.44
C LEU A 254 -10.69 -15.43 -23.29
N LYS A 255 -10.78 -16.76 -23.18
CA LYS A 255 -11.55 -17.41 -22.10
C LYS A 255 -10.97 -17.07 -20.71
N LYS A 256 -9.65 -17.12 -20.55
CA LYS A 256 -8.96 -16.75 -19.29
C LYS A 256 -9.23 -15.28 -18.95
N LYS A 257 -9.13 -14.37 -19.92
CA LYS A 257 -9.45 -12.94 -19.78
C LYS A 257 -10.89 -12.72 -19.31
N PHE A 258 -11.90 -13.33 -19.95
CA PHE A 258 -13.30 -13.17 -19.54
C PHE A 258 -13.58 -13.68 -18.12
N LYS A 259 -12.98 -14.83 -17.73
CA LYS A 259 -13.12 -15.36 -16.37
C LYS A 259 -12.52 -14.42 -15.32
N MET A 260 -11.41 -13.76 -15.64
CA MET A 260 -10.77 -12.77 -14.78
C MET A 260 -11.63 -11.49 -14.66
N PHE A 261 -12.15 -10.94 -15.76
CA PHE A 261 -13.02 -9.76 -15.72
C PHE A 261 -14.28 -9.98 -14.88
N GLY A 262 -14.88 -11.18 -14.95
CA GLY A 262 -16.03 -11.52 -14.11
C GLY A 262 -15.71 -11.62 -12.62
N ARG A 263 -14.45 -11.87 -12.23
CA ARG A 263 -14.02 -11.80 -10.81
C ARG A 263 -13.88 -10.35 -10.37
N ILE A 264 -13.12 -9.54 -11.13
CA ILE A 264 -12.89 -8.11 -10.84
C ILE A 264 -14.20 -7.34 -10.76
N SER A 265 -15.14 -7.55 -11.69
CA SER A 265 -16.41 -6.82 -11.70
C SER A 265 -17.26 -7.09 -10.45
N ARG A 266 -17.14 -8.27 -9.84
CA ARG A 266 -17.84 -8.59 -8.59
C ARG A 266 -17.22 -7.88 -7.40
N ASP A 267 -15.90 -7.74 -7.39
CA ASP A 267 -15.18 -7.05 -6.32
C ASP A 267 -15.40 -5.54 -6.37
N VAL A 268 -15.29 -4.92 -7.55
CA VAL A 268 -15.61 -3.49 -7.75
C VAL A 268 -17.05 -3.18 -7.34
N MET A 269 -18.00 -4.07 -7.66
CA MET A 269 -19.40 -3.92 -7.22
C MET A 269 -19.57 -4.07 -5.70
N ALA A 270 -18.74 -4.89 -5.05
CA ALA A 270 -18.73 -5.05 -3.60
C ALA A 270 -18.12 -3.82 -2.91
N GLU A 271 -17.02 -3.27 -3.44
CA GLU A 271 -16.40 -2.02 -2.98
C GLU A 271 -17.33 -0.83 -3.15
N LEU A 272 -17.95 -0.63 -4.32
CA LEU A 272 -18.93 0.45 -4.54
C LEU A 272 -20.14 0.34 -3.59
N ARG A 273 -20.53 -0.88 -3.21
CA ARG A 273 -21.57 -1.10 -2.21
C ARG A 273 -21.08 -0.72 -0.81
N GLU A 274 -19.83 -1.03 -0.46
CA GLU A 274 -19.19 -0.65 0.81
C GLU A 274 -18.98 0.88 0.88
N GLU A 275 -18.53 1.55 -0.19
CA GLU A 275 -18.44 3.02 -0.32
C GLU A 275 -19.83 3.70 -0.36
N GLY A 276 -20.86 3.03 -0.88
CA GLY A 276 -22.25 3.52 -0.83
C GLY A 276 -22.77 3.67 0.60
N PHE A 277 -22.26 2.85 1.54
CA PHE A 277 -22.49 3.05 2.96
C PHE A 277 -21.65 4.19 3.54
N ASP A 278 -20.47 4.52 2.98
CA ASP A 278 -19.69 5.71 3.38
C ASP A 278 -20.48 7.01 3.18
N GLY A 279 -21.22 7.14 2.08
CA GLY A 279 -22.05 8.33 1.84
C GLY A 279 -23.15 8.51 2.89
N VAL A 280 -23.73 7.40 3.35
CA VAL A 280 -24.79 7.38 4.38
C VAL A 280 -24.20 7.52 5.79
N SER A 281 -23.06 6.88 6.09
CA SER A 281 -22.36 6.97 7.38
C SER A 281 -21.65 8.31 7.56
N LYS A 282 -21.07 8.92 6.50
CA LYS A 282 -20.58 10.30 6.48
C LYS A 282 -21.74 11.28 6.71
N PHE A 283 -22.90 11.08 6.07
CA PHE A 283 -24.08 11.93 6.27
C PHE A 283 -24.67 11.79 7.68
N PHE A 284 -24.79 10.57 8.20
CA PHE A 284 -25.29 10.31 9.56
C PHE A 284 -24.28 10.78 10.61
N GLY A 285 -22.99 10.50 10.41
CA GLY A 285 -21.88 10.98 11.23
C GLY A 285 -21.87 12.51 11.29
N ASN A 286 -21.78 13.19 10.15
CA ASN A 286 -21.73 14.66 10.10
C ASN A 286 -22.96 15.33 10.73
N SER A 287 -24.15 14.74 10.61
CA SER A 287 -25.38 15.31 11.17
C SER A 287 -25.53 15.10 12.69
N VAL A 288 -25.00 14.00 13.21
CA VAL A 288 -25.18 13.57 14.61
C VAL A 288 -24.05 14.10 15.51
N GLY A 289 -22.80 14.18 15.05
CA GLY A 289 -21.67 14.59 15.91
C GLY A 289 -21.40 16.09 16.05
N LEU A 290 -22.18 16.96 15.40
CA LEU A 290 -22.13 18.41 15.64
C LEU A 290 -22.94 18.84 16.87
N VAL A 291 -23.63 17.90 17.52
CA VAL A 291 -24.44 18.17 18.73
C VAL A 291 -23.57 18.01 19.97
N GLU A 292 -22.94 19.12 20.37
CA GLU A 292 -22.29 19.27 21.67
C GLU A 292 -23.30 19.87 22.66
N SER A 293 -23.74 19.09 23.65
CA SER A 293 -24.74 19.57 24.63
C SER A 293 -24.16 20.50 25.69
N ARG A 294 -22.85 20.41 25.96
CA ARG A 294 -22.06 21.26 26.84
C ARG A 294 -20.57 21.07 26.57
N LYS A 295 -19.72 21.92 27.14
CA LYS A 295 -18.26 21.68 27.21
C LYS A 295 -17.92 20.57 28.20
N GLY A 296 -16.79 19.91 27.97
CA GLY A 296 -16.22 18.88 28.82
C GLY A 296 -15.79 19.41 30.20
N LYS A 297 -15.78 18.55 31.20
CA LYS A 297 -15.41 18.93 32.58
C LYS A 297 -13.94 19.31 32.74
N LEU A 298 -13.08 18.95 31.80
CA LEU A 298 -11.65 19.34 31.78
C LEU A 298 -11.37 20.55 30.89
N TYR A 299 -12.36 21.04 30.14
CA TYR A 299 -12.20 22.18 29.24
C TYR A 299 -11.73 23.43 29.99
N GLY A 300 -10.66 24.07 29.50
CA GLY A 300 -10.10 25.30 30.06
C GLY A 300 -9.49 25.17 31.46
N LYS A 301 -9.27 23.94 31.98
CA LYS A 301 -8.63 23.73 33.29
C LYS A 301 -7.11 23.79 33.19
N GLU A 302 -6.55 25.00 33.18
CA GLU A 302 -5.09 25.22 33.06
C GLU A 302 -4.25 24.47 34.10
N GLU A 303 -4.72 24.37 35.34
CA GLU A 303 -3.99 23.65 36.39
C GLU A 303 -3.97 22.13 36.17
N VAL A 304 -4.96 21.58 35.48
CA VAL A 304 -4.95 20.18 35.05
C VAL A 304 -4.03 20.03 33.83
N ARG A 305 -4.13 20.94 32.86
CA ARG A 305 -3.29 20.96 31.65
C ARG A 305 -1.81 20.94 32.00
N LYS A 306 -1.34 21.84 32.89
CA LYS A 306 0.06 21.86 33.36
C LYS A 306 0.51 20.54 34.00
N LYS A 307 -0.37 19.91 34.80
CA LYS A 307 -0.06 18.61 35.43
C LYS A 307 0.06 17.49 34.40
N LEU A 308 -0.81 17.48 33.39
CA LEU A 308 -0.74 16.53 32.29
C LEU A 308 0.54 16.72 31.47
N LEU A 309 0.88 17.96 31.07
CA LEU A 309 2.11 18.27 30.32
C LEU A 309 3.38 17.84 31.06
N ALA A 310 3.40 17.97 32.40
CA ALA A 310 4.52 17.50 33.22
C ALA A 310 4.64 15.97 33.29
N THR A 311 3.58 15.24 32.94
CA THR A 311 3.51 13.77 33.04
C THR A 311 3.71 13.08 31.69
N LEU A 312 3.24 13.71 30.61
CA LEU A 312 3.23 13.19 29.25
C LEU A 312 4.65 12.95 28.71
N GLN A 313 4.85 11.77 28.13
CA GLN A 313 6.07 11.37 27.43
C GLN A 313 5.74 10.89 26.01
N PRO A 314 6.70 10.91 25.06
CA PRO A 314 6.50 10.39 23.73
C PRO A 314 5.90 8.98 23.75
N LEU A 315 4.94 8.73 22.85
CA LEU A 315 4.16 7.50 22.68
C LEU A 315 3.11 7.22 23.77
N ASP A 316 2.87 8.12 24.71
CA ASP A 316 1.72 8.01 25.59
C ASP A 316 0.42 7.98 24.77
N ILE A 317 -0.42 6.98 25.04
CA ILE A 317 -1.74 6.79 24.44
C ILE A 317 -2.76 7.48 25.34
N LEU A 318 -3.50 8.42 24.78
CA LEU A 318 -4.54 9.19 25.47
C LEU A 318 -5.89 8.58 25.12
N LEU A 319 -6.64 8.14 26.13
CA LEU A 319 -8.02 7.72 25.99
C LEU A 319 -8.94 8.78 26.57
N GLU A 320 -9.98 9.17 25.84
CA GLU A 320 -10.95 10.18 26.30
C GLU A 320 -12.39 9.64 26.40
N LYS A 321 -13.19 10.32 27.23
CA LYS A 321 -14.65 10.15 27.31
C LYS A 321 -15.34 11.51 27.11
N THR A 322 -16.27 11.56 26.16
CA THR A 322 -17.04 12.77 25.82
C THR A 322 -18.54 12.51 25.81
N PRO A 323 -19.17 12.17 26.95
CA PRO A 323 -20.58 11.72 27.01
C PRO A 323 -21.60 12.80 26.58
N PHE A 324 -21.13 14.04 26.46
CA PHE A 324 -21.89 15.20 26.00
C PHE A 324 -21.87 15.37 24.47
N ARG A 325 -21.08 14.57 23.74
CA ARG A 325 -21.07 14.42 22.27
C ARG A 325 -21.88 13.19 21.88
N LEU A 326 -22.72 13.33 20.86
CA LEU A 326 -23.63 12.25 20.45
C LEU A 326 -22.90 11.05 19.82
N THR A 327 -21.70 11.24 19.27
CA THR A 327 -20.83 10.18 18.74
C THR A 327 -20.35 9.22 19.80
N ASP A 328 -19.97 9.74 20.97
CA ASP A 328 -19.45 8.96 22.10
C ASP A 328 -20.55 8.05 22.70
N LYS A 329 -21.82 8.47 22.65
CA LYS A 329 -22.97 7.63 23.04
C LYS A 329 -23.22 6.43 22.11
N LEU A 330 -22.70 6.49 20.88
CA LEU A 330 -22.88 5.44 19.87
C LEU A 330 -21.70 4.47 19.83
N ILE A 331 -20.59 4.80 20.49
CA ILE A 331 -19.41 3.94 20.59
C ILE A 331 -19.61 3.06 21.84
N PRO A 332 -19.71 1.73 21.69
CA PRO A 332 -19.86 0.84 22.83
C PRO A 332 -18.60 0.85 23.69
N GLY A 333 -18.78 0.89 25.02
CA GLY A 333 -17.70 0.96 25.99
C GLY A 333 -17.66 2.27 26.77
N HIS A 334 -16.70 2.37 27.69
CA HIS A 334 -16.48 3.57 28.48
C HIS A 334 -15.75 4.65 27.67
N PHE A 335 -14.61 4.35 27.06
CA PHE A 335 -13.83 5.33 26.28
C PHE A 335 -14.35 5.45 24.84
N GLY A 336 -14.40 6.68 24.35
CA GLY A 336 -14.93 7.01 23.02
C GLY A 336 -13.88 7.29 21.97
N HIS A 337 -12.64 7.62 22.36
CA HIS A 337 -11.62 8.04 21.40
C HIS A 337 -10.19 7.81 21.93
N VAL A 338 -9.25 7.68 21.00
CA VAL A 338 -7.83 7.36 21.24
C VAL A 338 -6.95 8.32 20.45
N ALA A 339 -5.89 8.80 21.09
CA ALA A 339 -4.87 9.65 20.48
C ALA A 339 -3.47 9.28 20.99
N ILE A 340 -2.42 9.78 20.33
CA ILE A 340 -1.02 9.48 20.66
C ILE A 340 -0.25 10.78 20.87
N TRP A 341 0.46 10.90 21.99
CA TRP A 341 1.40 12.00 22.25
C TRP A 341 2.73 11.74 21.56
N VAL A 342 3.20 12.66 20.71
CA VAL A 342 4.44 12.45 19.92
C VAL A 342 5.71 13.01 20.59
N GLY A 343 5.57 13.90 21.57
CA GLY A 343 6.69 14.57 22.22
C GLY A 343 7.08 15.91 21.59
N ASN A 344 7.85 16.70 22.33
CA ASN A 344 8.35 18.00 21.88
C ASN A 344 9.59 17.87 20.98
N GLN A 345 10.07 19.00 20.45
CA GLN A 345 11.24 19.04 19.57
C GLN A 345 12.48 18.42 20.21
N LYS A 346 12.76 18.72 21.49
CA LYS A 346 13.92 18.15 22.20
C LYS A 346 13.83 16.62 22.29
N GLU A 347 12.68 16.09 22.71
CA GLU A 347 12.43 14.65 22.82
C GLU A 347 12.59 13.93 21.45
N LEU A 348 12.17 14.58 20.35
CA LEU A 348 12.35 14.05 18.99
C LEU A 348 13.80 14.14 18.50
N LYS A 349 14.53 15.21 18.83
CA LYS A 349 15.97 15.35 18.54
C LYS A 349 16.80 14.29 19.27
N GLU A 350 16.52 14.07 20.55
CA GLU A 350 17.20 13.05 21.37
C GLU A 350 17.02 11.63 20.79
N LYS A 351 15.93 11.38 20.08
CA LYS A 351 15.68 10.12 19.36
C LYS A 351 16.25 10.09 17.94
N GLY A 352 16.89 11.17 17.47
CA GLY A 352 17.44 11.27 16.12
C GLY A 352 16.37 11.36 15.03
N LEU A 353 15.14 11.78 15.38
CA LEU A 353 13.99 11.78 14.48
C LEU A 353 13.64 13.17 13.95
N TRP A 354 14.16 14.24 14.55
CA TRP A 354 13.75 15.60 14.24
C TRP A 354 13.87 15.93 12.74
N ASP A 355 15.01 15.60 12.13
CA ASP A 355 15.28 15.90 10.71
C ASP A 355 14.76 14.82 9.75
N ASN A 356 14.01 13.83 10.25
CA ASN A 356 13.40 12.81 9.40
C ASN A 356 12.36 13.43 8.45
N GLU A 357 12.33 12.97 7.21
CA GLU A 357 11.44 13.48 6.15
C GLU A 357 9.95 13.45 6.48
N VAL A 358 9.52 12.50 7.33
CA VAL A 358 8.12 12.37 7.75
C VAL A 358 7.76 13.40 8.83
N ILE A 359 8.74 13.90 9.59
CA ILE A 359 8.54 14.80 10.73
C ILE A 359 8.81 16.26 10.35
N ALA A 360 9.79 16.50 9.47
CA ALA A 360 10.18 17.83 8.98
C ALA A 360 9.00 18.73 8.54
N PRO A 361 7.96 18.24 7.84
CA PRO A 361 6.81 19.04 7.46
C PRO A 361 6.03 19.63 8.65
N TYR A 362 6.18 19.07 9.85
CA TYR A 362 5.41 19.42 11.03
C TYR A 362 6.19 20.25 12.06
N HIS A 363 7.44 20.64 11.79
CA HIS A 363 8.28 21.39 12.73
C HIS A 363 7.59 22.64 13.30
N GLN A 364 6.96 23.46 12.45
CA GLN A 364 6.26 24.68 12.86
C GLN A 364 5.02 24.40 13.73
N LYS A 365 4.41 23.22 13.60
CA LYS A 365 3.29 22.80 14.46
C LYS A 365 3.77 22.27 15.79
N ILE A 366 4.86 21.49 15.80
CA ILE A 366 5.47 20.91 17.00
C ILE A 366 6.07 22.00 17.89
N THR A 367 6.77 22.96 17.27
CA THR A 367 7.35 24.12 17.96
C THR A 367 6.92 25.39 17.24
N PRO A 368 5.74 25.94 17.59
CA PRO A 368 5.28 27.20 17.03
C PRO A 368 6.24 28.35 17.32
N GLU A 369 6.18 29.40 16.49
CA GLU A 369 7.02 30.57 16.66
C GLU A 369 6.86 31.19 18.06
N GLY A 370 7.98 31.53 18.70
CA GLY A 370 8.03 32.07 20.06
C GLY A 370 8.17 31.02 21.16
N TYR A 371 8.09 29.73 20.85
CA TYR A 371 8.36 28.64 21.79
C TYR A 371 9.77 28.06 21.60
N ASN A 372 10.34 27.51 22.68
CA ASN A 372 11.62 26.81 22.64
C ASN A 372 11.42 25.30 22.42
N GLU A 373 12.52 24.58 22.17
CA GLU A 373 12.50 23.15 21.85
C GLU A 373 12.00 22.23 22.98
N GLU A 374 11.97 22.73 24.22
CA GLU A 374 11.45 22.00 25.39
C GLU A 374 9.94 22.24 25.60
N SER A 375 9.35 23.21 24.92
CA SER A 375 7.93 23.54 25.08
C SER A 375 7.05 22.36 24.68
N LYS A 376 6.05 22.09 25.51
CA LYS A 376 4.98 21.12 25.24
C LYS A 376 3.66 21.81 24.85
N ASP A 377 3.71 23.08 24.48
CA ASP A 377 2.53 23.91 24.12
C ASP A 377 2.20 23.87 22.62
N GLY A 378 2.97 23.14 21.82
CA GLY A 378 2.69 22.91 20.40
C GLY A 378 1.57 21.89 20.15
N TYR A 379 1.41 21.53 18.87
CA TYR A 379 0.48 20.51 18.42
C TYR A 379 1.16 19.13 18.49
N LEU A 380 1.08 18.49 19.65
CA LEU A 380 1.85 17.29 20.01
C LEU A 380 1.00 16.02 20.17
N ILE A 381 -0.27 16.08 19.79
CA ILE A 381 -1.19 14.93 19.82
C ILE A 381 -1.55 14.56 18.39
N VAL A 382 -1.27 13.32 17.98
CA VAL A 382 -1.81 12.76 16.73
C VAL A 382 -3.12 12.07 17.05
N GLU A 383 -4.18 12.47 16.34
CA GLU A 383 -5.51 11.89 16.48
C GLU A 383 -6.25 11.81 15.15
N ALA A 384 -7.06 10.77 14.99
CA ALA A 384 -7.97 10.61 13.85
C ALA A 384 -9.32 11.25 14.18
N LEU A 385 -9.60 12.41 13.57
CA LEU A 385 -10.88 13.09 13.66
C LEU A 385 -11.60 13.03 12.32
N ARG A 386 -12.86 13.48 12.26
CA ARG A 386 -13.69 13.42 11.04
C ARG A 386 -13.07 14.10 9.83
N GLU A 387 -12.33 15.18 10.07
CA GLU A 387 -11.57 15.92 9.06
C GLU A 387 -10.30 15.20 8.57
N GLY A 388 -9.96 14.05 9.17
CA GLY A 388 -8.76 13.27 8.92
C GLY A 388 -7.84 13.19 10.15
N VAL A 389 -6.72 12.49 9.98
CA VAL A 389 -5.68 12.39 11.01
C VAL A 389 -4.87 13.68 11.03
N LYS A 390 -4.77 14.32 12.20
CA LYS A 390 -4.09 15.61 12.37
C LYS A 390 -3.27 15.67 13.64
N LEU A 391 -2.42 16.71 13.72
CA LEU A 391 -1.79 17.16 14.95
C LEU A 391 -2.70 18.16 15.66
N SER A 392 -2.97 17.94 16.94
CA SER A 392 -3.78 18.76 17.84
C SER A 392 -2.97 19.21 19.05
N SER A 393 -3.35 20.32 19.67
CA SER A 393 -2.80 20.74 20.96
C SER A 393 -3.48 20.00 22.12
N LEU A 394 -2.82 19.93 23.28
CA LEU A 394 -3.47 19.41 24.49
C LEU A 394 -4.68 20.24 24.91
N GLU A 395 -4.67 21.55 24.65
CA GLU A 395 -5.80 22.43 24.95
C GLU A 395 -7.04 22.06 24.14
N GLU A 396 -6.88 21.83 22.84
CA GLU A 396 -7.95 21.36 21.94
C GLU A 396 -8.49 20.00 22.38
N PHE A 397 -7.58 19.07 22.73
CA PHE A 397 -7.93 17.73 23.19
C PHE A 397 -8.66 17.72 24.54
N MET A 398 -8.40 18.69 25.44
CA MET A 398 -8.95 18.71 26.79
C MET A 398 -10.43 19.08 26.91
N ASN A 399 -11.15 19.29 25.81
CA ASN A 399 -12.61 19.40 25.82
C ASN A 399 -13.27 18.03 26.02
N ILE A 400 -13.04 17.42 27.19
CA ILE A 400 -13.39 16.04 27.58
C ILE A 400 -13.81 15.98 29.05
N ASP A 401 -14.46 14.90 29.46
CA ASP A 401 -14.78 14.65 30.88
C ASP A 401 -13.71 13.82 31.57
N ASP A 402 -13.29 12.74 30.91
CA ASP A 402 -12.35 11.77 31.44
C ASP A 402 -11.15 11.65 30.51
N ILE A 403 -9.97 11.41 31.10
CA ILE A 403 -8.75 11.08 30.37
C ILE A 403 -7.98 9.99 31.10
N ALA A 404 -7.63 8.92 30.41
CA ALA A 404 -6.63 7.95 30.85
C ALA A 404 -5.38 8.05 29.97
N ILE A 405 -4.21 8.09 30.60
CA ILE A 405 -2.91 8.06 29.90
C ILE A 405 -2.30 6.68 30.10
N LEU A 406 -2.05 5.98 29.00
CA LEU A 406 -1.42 4.67 28.96
C LEU A 406 -0.05 4.77 28.29
N ARG A 407 0.99 4.25 28.92
CA ARG A 407 2.35 4.24 28.38
C ARG A 407 2.72 2.85 27.88
N PRO A 408 3.15 2.70 26.62
CA PRO A 408 3.74 1.45 26.13
C PRO A 408 4.98 1.03 26.91
N VAL A 409 5.08 -0.25 27.24
CA VAL A 409 6.24 -0.84 27.93
C VAL A 409 6.98 -1.78 26.97
N PHE A 410 8.15 -1.35 26.50
CA PHE A 410 9.03 -2.15 25.65
C PHE A 410 10.14 -2.80 26.48
N THR A 411 10.12 -4.13 26.63
CA THR A 411 11.11 -4.89 27.42
C THR A 411 12.45 -5.08 26.70
N GLU A 412 12.43 -5.20 25.37
CA GLU A 412 13.61 -5.40 24.53
C GLU A 412 13.60 -4.42 23.35
N GLY A 413 14.77 -3.92 22.94
CA GLY A 413 14.91 -3.05 21.77
C GLY A 413 14.19 -1.70 21.92
N LYS A 414 14.04 -1.19 23.16
CA LYS A 414 13.22 -0.01 23.49
C LYS A 414 13.46 1.19 22.57
N SER A 415 14.72 1.60 22.37
CA SER A 415 15.06 2.75 21.50
C SER A 415 14.52 2.58 20.08
N GLU A 416 14.73 1.41 19.47
CA GLU A 416 14.32 1.17 18.08
C GLU A 416 12.81 1.06 17.94
N LYS A 417 12.12 0.38 18.87
CA LYS A 417 10.66 0.29 18.90
C LYS A 417 10.00 1.65 19.12
N GLU A 418 10.59 2.50 19.97
CA GLU A 418 10.10 3.86 20.18
C GLU A 418 10.25 4.71 18.92
N LYS A 419 11.38 4.59 18.21
CA LYS A 419 11.58 5.31 16.94
C LYS A 419 10.61 4.85 15.86
N GLU A 420 10.48 3.54 15.68
CA GLU A 420 9.54 2.91 14.74
C GLU A 420 8.11 3.40 15.02
N SER A 421 7.66 3.32 16.26
CA SER A 421 6.30 3.72 16.64
C SER A 421 6.04 5.22 16.42
N LEU A 422 7.03 6.08 16.69
CA LEU A 422 6.90 7.52 16.43
C LEU A 422 6.82 7.81 14.93
N LEU A 423 7.67 7.18 14.11
CA LEU A 423 7.64 7.33 12.66
C LEU A 423 6.31 6.85 12.09
N LEU A 424 5.81 5.68 12.53
CA LEU A 424 4.49 5.18 12.15
C LEU A 424 3.37 6.14 12.55
N THR A 425 3.46 6.76 13.72
CA THR A 425 2.50 7.78 14.19
C THR A 425 2.48 8.99 13.25
N PHE A 426 3.64 9.54 12.90
CA PHE A 426 3.72 10.67 11.98
C PHE A 426 3.29 10.32 10.54
N ARG A 427 3.53 9.08 10.07
CA ARG A 427 3.06 8.59 8.75
C ARG A 427 1.54 8.55 8.63
N GLN A 428 0.80 8.52 9.74
CA GLN A 428 -0.67 8.56 9.69
C GLN A 428 -1.21 9.98 9.49
N VAL A 429 -0.45 11.03 9.83
CA VAL A 429 -0.91 12.42 9.73
C VAL A 429 -1.23 12.77 8.26
N GLY A 430 -2.45 13.26 8.01
CA GLY A 430 -2.96 13.60 6.68
C GLY A 430 -3.82 12.52 5.99
N LYS A 431 -3.98 11.33 6.60
CA LYS A 431 -4.93 10.31 6.12
C LYS A 431 -6.39 10.70 6.38
N GLU A 432 -7.31 10.22 5.55
CA GLU A 432 -8.75 10.47 5.74
C GLU A 432 -9.32 9.64 6.91
N TYR A 433 -10.49 10.02 7.43
CA TYR A 433 -11.15 9.29 8.52
C TYR A 433 -11.97 8.11 7.98
N ASP A 434 -11.86 6.93 8.60
CA ASP A 434 -12.67 5.76 8.22
C ASP A 434 -14.03 5.79 8.90
N PHE A 435 -15.09 6.01 8.12
CA PHE A 435 -16.47 5.95 8.63
C PHE A 435 -17.05 4.53 8.63
N ASN A 436 -16.31 3.54 8.08
CA ASN A 436 -16.73 2.15 7.97
C ASN A 436 -16.17 1.22 9.07
N PHE A 437 -15.20 1.66 9.87
CA PHE A 437 -14.60 0.88 10.97
C PHE A 437 -14.01 -0.47 10.51
N ASP A 438 -13.26 -0.51 9.40
CA ASP A 438 -12.58 -1.70 8.89
C ASP A 438 -11.05 -1.58 9.00
N VAL A 439 -10.45 -2.30 9.95
CA VAL A 439 -8.99 -2.28 10.22
C VAL A 439 -8.10 -2.81 9.09
N ASN A 440 -8.69 -3.26 7.98
CA ASN A 440 -7.96 -3.71 6.81
C ASN A 440 -7.88 -2.64 5.70
N THR A 441 -8.55 -1.49 5.87
CA THR A 441 -8.43 -0.36 4.94
C THR A 441 -7.19 0.47 5.27
N THR A 442 -6.41 0.85 4.26
CA THR A 442 -5.09 1.48 4.48
C THR A 442 -5.08 3.00 4.31
N ASP A 443 -6.10 3.54 3.65
CA ASP A 443 -6.26 4.95 3.27
C ASP A 443 -7.11 5.76 4.26
N LYS A 444 -7.89 5.07 5.11
CA LYS A 444 -8.77 5.66 6.11
C LYS A 444 -8.51 5.03 7.48
N ILE A 445 -8.53 5.81 8.56
CA ILE A 445 -8.22 5.32 9.91
C ILE A 445 -9.31 5.71 10.91
N VAL A 446 -9.71 4.78 11.78
CA VAL A 446 -10.48 5.08 13.01
C VAL A 446 -9.53 5.36 14.18
N CYS A 447 -9.93 6.20 15.13
CA CYS A 447 -9.09 6.56 16.29
C CYS A 447 -8.50 5.38 17.07
N SER A 448 -9.22 4.28 17.24
CA SER A 448 -8.70 3.07 17.90
C SER A 448 -7.76 2.25 17.00
N GLU A 449 -7.89 2.34 15.69
CA GLU A 449 -6.95 1.76 14.72
C GLU A 449 -5.62 2.53 14.67
N LEU A 450 -5.63 3.83 14.99
CA LEU A 450 -4.40 4.61 15.12
C LEU A 450 -3.41 3.95 16.08
N ALA A 451 -3.85 3.54 17.27
CA ALA A 451 -2.99 2.79 18.20
C ALA A 451 -2.59 1.42 17.66
N TYR A 452 -3.48 0.72 16.97
CA TYR A 452 -3.18 -0.59 16.37
C TYR A 452 -2.03 -0.51 15.36
N VAL A 453 -2.08 0.48 14.46
CA VAL A 453 -1.09 0.68 13.39
C VAL A 453 0.22 1.27 13.92
N CYS A 454 0.17 2.14 14.92
CA CYS A 454 1.36 2.83 15.43
C CYS A 454 2.22 1.99 16.36
N PHE A 455 1.70 0.88 16.88
CA PHE A 455 2.41 -0.01 17.81
C PHE A 455 2.36 -1.46 17.32
N PRO A 456 3.07 -1.80 16.23
CA PRO A 456 3.07 -3.17 15.68
C PRO A 456 3.65 -4.21 16.65
N GLN A 457 4.33 -3.76 17.70
CA GLN A 457 4.98 -4.59 18.71
C GLN A 457 4.02 -5.04 19.83
N ILE A 458 2.80 -4.48 19.88
CA ILE A 458 1.77 -4.83 20.85
C ILE A 458 0.78 -5.81 20.20
N ASN A 459 0.51 -6.91 20.89
CA ASN A 459 -0.54 -7.86 20.49
C ASN A 459 -1.90 -7.33 20.95
N TRP A 460 -2.60 -6.64 20.06
CA TRP A 460 -3.89 -6.02 20.34
C TRP A 460 -5.04 -7.06 20.34
N PRO A 461 -5.98 -6.99 21.31
CA PRO A 461 -7.18 -7.81 21.28
C PRO A 461 -8.19 -7.23 20.27
N THR A 462 -8.38 -7.91 19.14
CA THR A 462 -9.37 -7.52 18.11
C THR A 462 -10.65 -8.35 18.25
N GLU A 463 -11.82 -7.71 18.10
CA GLU A 463 -13.13 -8.39 18.11
C GLU A 463 -13.73 -8.44 16.70
N LYS A 464 -14.55 -9.47 16.43
CA LYS A 464 -15.23 -9.65 15.13
C LYS A 464 -16.69 -9.21 15.22
N THR A 465 -17.01 -8.05 14.65
CA THR A 465 -18.38 -7.51 14.62
C THR A 465 -18.84 -7.37 13.17
N VAL A 466 -19.94 -8.04 12.79
CA VAL A 466 -20.53 -8.02 11.43
C VAL A 466 -19.49 -8.33 10.33
N GLY A 467 -18.59 -9.28 10.57
CA GLY A 467 -17.59 -9.73 9.59
C GLY A 467 -16.35 -8.85 9.44
N ARG A 468 -16.23 -7.78 10.25
CA ARG A 468 -15.05 -6.91 10.33
C ARG A 468 -14.31 -7.14 11.63
N PHE A 469 -12.98 -6.97 11.61
CA PHE A 469 -12.19 -6.87 12.83
C PHE A 469 -12.20 -5.42 13.29
N THR A 470 -12.57 -5.19 14.55
CA THR A 470 -12.62 -3.86 15.15
C THR A 470 -11.87 -3.89 16.47
N ILE A 471 -11.10 -2.84 16.74
CA ILE A 471 -10.51 -2.56 18.05
C ILE A 471 -11.25 -1.38 18.65
N SER A 472 -11.73 -1.46 19.90
CA SER A 472 -12.33 -0.33 20.59
C SER A 472 -11.31 0.37 21.51
N PRO A 473 -11.55 1.64 21.89
CA PRO A 473 -10.77 2.29 22.95
C PRO A 473 -10.71 1.48 24.25
N ASP A 474 -11.79 0.76 24.60
CA ASP A 474 -11.81 -0.12 25.77
C ASP A 474 -10.92 -1.35 25.59
N ASN A 475 -10.84 -1.93 24.38
CA ASN A 475 -9.88 -3.00 24.09
C ASN A 475 -8.42 -2.55 24.32
N ILE A 476 -8.12 -1.28 24.09
CA ILE A 476 -6.80 -0.68 24.38
C ILE A 476 -6.62 -0.49 25.89
N ALA A 477 -7.60 0.10 26.59
CA ALA A 477 -7.57 0.26 28.04
C ALA A 477 -7.39 -1.06 28.80
N ASN A 478 -7.98 -2.14 28.29
CA ASN A 478 -7.85 -3.48 28.85
C ASN A 478 -6.38 -3.93 28.99
N LEU A 479 -5.49 -3.48 28.10
CA LEU A 479 -4.08 -3.89 28.13
C LEU A 479 -3.28 -3.31 29.31
N CYS A 480 -3.86 -2.45 30.15
CA CYS A 480 -3.17 -1.88 31.30
C CYS A 480 -3.28 -2.69 32.61
N TRP A 481 -4.07 -3.76 32.65
CA TRP A 481 -4.41 -4.43 33.91
C TRP A 481 -3.28 -5.10 34.68
N ASN A 482 -2.19 -5.46 33.98
CA ASN A 482 -1.03 -6.14 34.56
C ASN A 482 0.29 -5.40 34.26
N ASN A 483 0.23 -4.10 33.93
CA ASN A 483 1.36 -3.23 33.55
C ASN A 483 2.13 -3.61 32.27
N ILE A 484 1.72 -4.68 31.57
CA ILE A 484 2.30 -5.12 30.30
C ILE A 484 1.14 -5.55 29.39
N PRO A 485 1.10 -5.10 28.12
CA PRO A 485 2.08 -4.24 27.45
C PRO A 485 1.90 -2.73 27.70
N LEU A 486 0.84 -2.31 28.41
CA LEU A 486 0.60 -0.90 28.73
C LEU A 486 0.63 -0.66 30.24
N GLN A 487 1.16 0.50 30.64
CA GLN A 487 1.13 0.99 32.02
C GLN A 487 0.14 2.15 32.14
N LEU A 488 -0.78 2.10 33.11
CA LEU A 488 -1.63 3.23 33.45
C LEU A 488 -0.82 4.30 34.20
N ILE A 489 -0.67 5.49 33.61
CA ILE A 489 0.11 6.60 34.18
C ILE A 489 -0.75 7.52 35.04
N THR A 490 -1.90 7.93 34.52
CA THR A 490 -2.88 8.71 35.28
C THR A 490 -4.27 8.52 34.70
N PHE A 491 -5.27 8.60 35.57
CA PHE A 491 -6.68 8.60 35.19
C PHE A 491 -7.39 9.78 35.86
N TYR A 492 -8.09 10.56 35.05
CA TYR A 492 -9.05 11.56 35.50
C TYR A 492 -10.44 11.06 35.13
N HIS A 493 -11.33 11.04 36.10
CA HIS A 493 -12.73 10.69 35.92
C HIS A 493 -13.60 11.81 36.48
N ASP A 494 -14.66 12.13 35.77
CA ASP A 494 -15.59 13.20 36.08
C ASP A 494 -14.91 14.56 36.28
N GLY A 495 -13.86 14.82 35.49
CA GLY A 495 -13.06 16.04 35.56
C GLY A 495 -12.19 16.18 36.81
N LYS A 496 -11.93 15.09 37.55
CA LYS A 496 -11.08 15.05 38.76
C LYS A 496 -10.02 13.94 38.65
N LYS A 497 -8.83 14.18 39.20
CA LYS A 497 -7.77 13.16 39.25
C LYS A 497 -8.20 12.03 40.19
N CYS A 498 -8.14 10.79 39.73
CA CYS A 498 -8.42 9.62 40.54
C CYS A 498 -7.23 9.34 41.48
N PRO A 499 -7.46 8.97 42.77
CA PRO A 499 -6.40 8.55 43.67
C PRO A 499 -5.61 7.36 43.09
N GLU A 500 -4.28 7.41 43.16
CA GLU A 500 -3.37 6.44 42.51
C GLU A 500 -3.71 5.00 42.87
N GLU A 501 -3.99 4.72 44.14
CA GLU A 501 -4.33 3.39 44.64
C GLU A 501 -5.70 2.88 44.18
N LYS A 502 -6.54 3.75 43.60
CA LYS A 502 -7.91 3.41 43.15
C LYS A 502 -8.07 3.50 41.64
N GLN A 503 -7.11 4.06 40.89
CA GLN A 503 -7.29 4.32 39.45
C GLN A 503 -7.62 3.05 38.69
N LEU A 504 -6.80 2.00 38.85
CA LEU A 504 -6.99 0.75 38.11
C LEU A 504 -8.30 0.04 38.47
N LYS A 505 -8.70 0.10 39.75
CA LYS A 505 -9.96 -0.48 40.21
C LYS A 505 -11.15 0.25 39.59
N LEU A 506 -11.16 1.57 39.65
CA LEU A 506 -12.23 2.39 39.07
C LEU A 506 -12.30 2.22 37.55
N LEU A 507 -11.16 2.20 36.87
CA LEU A 507 -11.07 1.96 35.43
C LEU A 507 -11.72 0.60 35.05
N LYS A 508 -11.36 -0.48 35.77
CA LYS A 508 -11.99 -1.81 35.60
C LYS A 508 -13.50 -1.78 35.81
N GLU A 509 -13.97 -1.11 36.87
CA GLU A 509 -15.39 -1.00 37.18
C GLU A 509 -16.17 -0.29 36.08
N LEU A 510 -15.65 0.84 35.57
CA LEU A 510 -16.30 1.63 34.52
C LEU A 510 -16.38 0.88 33.18
N MET A 511 -15.39 0.06 32.86
CA MET A 511 -15.35 -0.71 31.61
C MET A 511 -16.16 -2.01 31.67
N THR A 512 -16.51 -2.49 32.88
CA THR A 512 -17.28 -3.74 33.06
C THR A 512 -18.76 -3.50 33.37
N GLN A 513 -19.15 -2.27 33.72
CA GLN A 513 -20.54 -1.86 33.83
C GLN A 513 -21.13 -1.69 32.42
N LYS A 514 -21.99 -2.64 32.02
CA LYS A 514 -22.76 -2.57 30.76
C LYS A 514 -23.94 -1.62 30.84
#